data_AF-A0A8T5KJU9-F1
#
_entry.id   AF-A0A8T5KJU9-F1
#
_cell.length_a   1.000
_cell.length_b   1.000
_cell.length_c   1.000
_cell.angle_alpha   90.00
_cell.angle_beta   90.00
_cell.angle_gamma   90.00
#
_symmetry.space_group_name_H-M   'P 1'
#
loop_
_entity.id
_entity.type
_entity.pdbx_description
1 polymer ?
#
loop_
_entity_poly.entity_id
_entity_poly.type
_entity_poly.pdbx_seq_one_letter_code
_entity_poly.pdbx_strand_id
1 'polypeptide(L)'
;TPTEVFVEKDGRRKFRAVELNNDMGVHIKTTQACADDDGTERGPGEEIFITGKKQKIYWPKPEHAVVKYGDDDTGVTFAIAIPDGEGKYALQKATGNVVLIRGHQMFLPDPTQEVVVQRVLDPAVVELLYPDNAEAMAFNDRLRASRVGAAPIELPRLRRGSHKGLGLSESYIEDELGMPQNFESLSYSRSTAPVLEQAVGDGFGGDEISRKTSHTPPREITLDNKYTGAVAVDVWPNFCILLVTKKGERRTVVGPKTVLLDYDEVPASLELSTETPKTDAHTLRTAYLQIEANKVSDEIHAETSDMVKVRIKLSYRVNFEGDNKRWFNMRNYVKVLTDHLRSLVQCLVSRHGIAEFQKNARDIIRNAILGEKPAEGDRPGRSFSENGMRVYEVDFDTIEVRDQSIAARLVEAQHSAVTRSIEISDAEGDRETNARLQEIQREKQRDADVTAQEAHKLRLEAAGRSQEADLLSVEHSKATQLANIQADSEAAELQATAKLVAQDAQDVIADKIRDSKMKDASQRLEIAEHDQNLQVDLMEKEVAAVVAQAGAISPRLVAAMETMGTKKLAEELVVALGPEAIASGQSVVSVLKKLVGDGTVSTLLDGLFKGFKSDAVNSSTDSGAE
;
A
#
# COMPACT_ATOMS: atom_id res chain seq x y z
N THR A 1 107.43 -12.98 25.36
CA THR A 1 107.92 -14.23 24.74
C THR A 1 106.89 -15.32 24.96
N PRO A 2 106.36 -15.97 23.91
CA PRO A 2 105.37 -17.03 24.09
C PRO A 2 106.09 -18.32 24.54
N THR A 3 105.98 -18.64 25.82
CA THR A 3 106.59 -19.86 26.40
C THR A 3 105.50 -20.90 26.63
N GLU A 4 104.92 -21.42 25.56
CA GLU A 4 103.88 -22.45 25.61
C GLU A 4 104.33 -23.70 24.86
N VAL A 5 104.67 -24.74 25.62
CA VAL A 5 105.04 -26.05 25.08
C VAL A 5 103.75 -26.83 24.82
N PHE A 6 103.44 -27.06 23.54
CA PHE A 6 102.30 -27.90 23.16
C PHE A 6 102.51 -29.34 23.63
N VAL A 7 101.71 -29.78 24.60
CA VAL A 7 101.65 -31.19 25.00
C VAL A 7 100.71 -31.93 24.04
N GLU A 8 101.29 -32.81 23.24
CA GLU A 8 100.59 -33.65 22.28
C GLU A 8 100.32 -35.02 22.90
N LYS A 9 99.08 -35.53 22.74
CA LYS A 9 98.73 -36.89 23.15
C LYS A 9 97.73 -37.46 22.14
N ASP A 10 97.93 -38.71 21.74
CA ASP A 10 97.05 -39.44 20.81
C ASP A 10 96.81 -38.68 19.48
N GLY A 11 97.86 -38.02 18.97
CA GLY A 11 97.84 -37.25 17.71
C GLY A 11 97.01 -35.96 17.74
N ARG A 12 96.57 -35.50 18.92
CA ARG A 12 95.79 -34.27 19.10
C ARG A 12 96.50 -33.33 20.07
N ARG A 13 96.58 -32.05 19.71
CA ARG A 13 97.07 -30.98 20.62
C ARG A 13 96.08 -30.84 21.77
N LYS A 14 96.53 -31.05 23.02
CA LYS A 14 95.65 -31.11 24.20
C LYS A 14 94.94 -29.77 24.48
N PHE A 15 95.54 -28.66 24.09
CA PHE A 15 94.99 -27.32 24.24
C PHE A 15 94.89 -26.69 22.85
N ARG A 16 93.77 -26.94 22.16
CA ARG A 16 93.44 -26.23 20.93
C ARG A 16 92.81 -24.88 21.29
N ALA A 17 93.35 -23.84 20.66
CA ALA A 17 92.74 -22.56 20.42
C ALA A 17 91.21 -22.59 20.29
N VAL A 18 90.47 -21.89 21.16
CA VAL A 18 89.02 -21.69 21.02
C VAL A 18 88.74 -20.27 20.52
N GLU A 19 88.17 -20.17 19.31
CA GLU A 19 87.72 -18.90 18.74
C GLU A 19 86.31 -18.57 19.26
N LEU A 20 86.09 -17.31 19.66
CA LEU A 20 84.86 -16.83 20.28
C LEU A 20 84.33 -15.56 19.59
N ASN A 21 83.18 -15.70 18.95
CA ASN A 21 82.41 -14.56 18.44
C ASN A 21 81.69 -13.81 19.58
N ASN A 22 81.16 -12.61 19.29
CA ASN A 22 80.44 -11.79 20.29
C ASN A 22 79.29 -12.55 21.00
N ASP A 23 78.74 -13.55 20.33
CA ASP A 23 77.59 -14.36 20.73
C ASP A 23 78.02 -15.76 21.22
N MET A 24 79.27 -15.91 21.67
CA MET A 24 79.83 -17.16 22.19
C MET A 24 80.56 -16.93 23.51
N GLY A 25 80.56 -17.95 24.37
CA GLY A 25 81.38 -17.98 25.57
C GLY A 25 81.77 -19.40 25.98
N VAL A 26 82.77 -19.51 26.86
CA VAL A 26 83.27 -20.78 27.41
C VAL A 26 83.11 -20.72 28.92
N HIS A 27 82.46 -21.74 29.48
CA HIS A 27 82.38 -21.92 30.94
C HIS A 27 83.57 -22.73 31.41
N ILE A 28 84.31 -22.18 32.36
CA ILE A 28 85.58 -22.71 32.86
C ILE A 28 85.47 -22.84 34.38
N LYS A 29 86.08 -23.88 34.91
CA LYS A 29 86.32 -24.06 36.34
C LYS A 29 87.81 -24.13 36.60
N THR A 30 88.28 -23.28 37.48
CA THR A 30 89.68 -23.21 37.90
C THR A 30 90.02 -24.42 38.77
N THR A 31 91.06 -25.17 38.45
CA THR A 31 91.47 -26.39 39.18
C THR A 31 92.61 -26.16 40.16
N GLN A 32 93.42 -25.13 39.94
CA GLN A 32 94.55 -24.71 40.78
C GLN A 32 94.59 -23.18 40.83
N ALA A 33 95.16 -22.59 41.89
CA ALA A 33 95.25 -21.14 41.99
C ALA A 33 96.06 -20.56 40.83
N CYS A 34 95.49 -19.60 40.09
CA CYS A 34 96.08 -19.01 38.90
C CYS A 34 95.74 -17.52 38.79
N ALA A 35 96.51 -16.78 37.99
CA ALA A 35 96.17 -15.41 37.61
C ALA A 35 95.55 -15.38 36.21
N ASP A 36 94.45 -14.64 36.07
CA ASP A 36 93.90 -14.25 34.77
C ASP A 36 94.88 -13.32 34.04
N ASP A 37 94.73 -13.20 32.71
CA ASP A 37 95.59 -12.32 31.89
C ASP A 37 95.43 -10.83 32.27
N ASP A 38 94.29 -10.47 32.86
CA ASP A 38 94.00 -9.15 33.46
C ASP A 38 94.61 -8.96 34.86
N GLY A 39 95.40 -9.92 35.37
CA GLY A 39 96.05 -9.86 36.69
C GLY A 39 95.12 -10.14 37.89
N THR A 40 93.92 -10.67 37.64
CA THR A 40 93.00 -11.09 38.72
C THR A 40 93.41 -12.46 39.26
N GLU A 41 93.67 -12.57 40.56
CA GLU A 41 93.95 -13.86 41.22
C GLU A 41 92.65 -14.68 41.36
N ARG A 42 92.72 -15.97 40.98
CA ARG A 42 91.61 -16.93 41.01
C ARG A 42 91.88 -18.08 41.94
N GLY A 43 90.87 -18.48 42.71
CA GLY A 43 90.93 -19.61 43.62
C GLY A 43 90.67 -20.97 42.95
N PRO A 44 91.21 -22.08 43.48
CA PRO A 44 90.80 -23.41 43.04
C PRO A 44 89.31 -23.64 43.34
N GLY A 45 88.57 -24.10 42.33
CA GLY A 45 87.13 -24.33 42.37
C GLY A 45 86.27 -23.14 41.91
N GLU A 46 86.85 -21.99 41.61
CA GLU A 46 86.16 -20.82 41.08
C GLU A 46 85.63 -21.08 39.65
N GLU A 47 84.47 -20.53 39.31
CA GLU A 47 83.84 -20.68 37.99
C GLU A 47 83.83 -19.35 37.25
N ILE A 48 84.24 -19.38 35.98
CA ILE A 48 84.50 -18.21 35.14
C ILE A 48 83.79 -18.41 33.80
N PHE A 49 83.12 -17.36 33.31
CA PHE A 49 82.58 -17.33 31.96
C PHE A 49 83.32 -16.31 31.10
N ILE A 50 84.08 -16.81 30.13
CA ILE A 50 84.83 -15.99 29.18
C ILE A 50 84.00 -15.86 27.90
N THR A 51 83.70 -14.62 27.50
CA THR A 51 82.86 -14.34 26.32
C THR A 51 83.69 -13.72 25.20
N GLY A 52 83.28 -13.95 23.94
CA GLY A 52 83.93 -13.36 22.77
C GLY A 52 83.78 -11.84 22.63
N LYS A 53 83.08 -11.19 23.57
CA LYS A 53 83.10 -9.73 23.77
C LYS A 53 84.32 -9.27 24.57
N LYS A 54 84.80 -10.08 25.52
CA LYS A 54 86.03 -9.83 26.30
C LYS A 54 87.27 -10.30 25.53
N GLN A 55 87.26 -11.54 25.06
CA GLN A 55 88.41 -12.17 24.41
C GLN A 55 87.96 -12.98 23.20
N LYS A 56 88.40 -12.58 22.00
CA LYS A 56 88.05 -13.24 20.73
C LYS A 56 88.58 -14.67 20.59
N ILE A 57 89.62 -14.98 21.36
CA ILE A 57 90.56 -16.06 21.11
C ILE A 57 91.01 -16.53 22.51
N TYR A 58 90.36 -17.57 23.04
CA TYR A 58 90.61 -18.08 24.39
C TYR A 58 91.54 -19.29 24.36
N TRP A 59 92.73 -19.14 24.95
CA TRP A 59 93.74 -20.21 25.07
C TRP A 59 93.52 -21.00 26.37
N PRO A 60 93.18 -22.31 26.29
CA PRO A 60 92.96 -23.10 27.49
C PRO A 60 94.27 -23.34 28.27
N LYS A 61 94.37 -22.77 29.47
CA LYS A 61 95.51 -22.95 30.38
C LYS A 61 95.48 -24.33 31.08
N PRO A 62 96.62 -24.88 31.55
CA PRO A 62 96.66 -26.15 32.29
C PRO A 62 95.78 -26.19 33.54
N GLU A 63 95.57 -25.04 34.18
CA GLU A 63 94.78 -24.86 35.40
C GLU A 63 93.26 -24.78 35.12
N HIS A 64 92.86 -24.57 33.86
CA HIS A 64 91.48 -24.34 33.45
C HIS A 64 90.81 -25.64 32.96
N ALA A 65 89.73 -26.07 33.61
CA ALA A 65 88.87 -27.13 33.14
C ALA A 65 87.62 -26.55 32.46
N VAL A 66 87.42 -26.79 31.16
CA VAL A 66 86.18 -26.40 30.46
C VAL A 66 85.02 -27.25 30.95
N VAL A 67 83.95 -26.60 31.40
CA VAL A 67 82.71 -27.26 31.84
C VAL A 67 81.86 -27.55 30.61
N LYS A 68 81.66 -28.83 30.30
CA LYS A 68 80.77 -29.30 29.23
C LYS A 68 79.41 -29.70 29.81
N TYR A 69 78.34 -29.41 29.08
CA TYR A 69 76.98 -29.79 29.43
C TYR A 69 76.39 -30.68 28.33
N GLY A 70 75.88 -31.87 28.69
CA GLY A 70 75.36 -32.83 27.72
C GLY A 70 76.42 -33.35 26.74
N ASP A 71 76.03 -33.54 25.48
CA ASP A 71 76.88 -34.04 24.40
C ASP A 71 77.70 -32.93 23.70
N ASP A 72 77.77 -31.72 24.26
CA ASP A 72 78.47 -30.58 23.66
C ASP A 72 79.99 -30.76 23.73
N ASP A 73 80.55 -31.39 22.69
CA ASP A 73 81.95 -31.80 22.67
C ASP A 73 82.94 -30.63 22.58
N THR A 74 82.47 -29.41 22.28
CA THR A 74 83.28 -28.18 22.25
C THR A 74 83.32 -27.42 23.57
N GLY A 75 82.32 -27.57 24.44
CA GLY A 75 82.19 -26.77 25.67
C GLY A 75 81.95 -25.26 25.45
N VAL A 76 81.47 -24.86 24.26
CA VAL A 76 81.16 -23.47 23.91
C VAL A 76 79.65 -23.24 24.03
N THR A 77 79.26 -22.26 24.84
CA THR A 77 77.88 -21.77 24.94
C THR A 77 77.63 -20.73 23.84
N PHE A 78 76.56 -20.92 23.06
CA PHE A 78 76.10 -19.97 22.05
C PHE A 78 74.96 -19.09 22.58
N ALA A 79 74.87 -17.86 22.11
CA ALA A 79 73.76 -16.97 22.43
C ALA A 79 72.48 -17.41 21.73
N ILE A 80 71.36 -17.28 22.44
CA ILE A 80 70.02 -17.57 21.95
C ILE A 80 69.49 -16.34 21.24
N ALA A 81 69.10 -16.48 19.97
CA ALA A 81 68.37 -15.43 19.27
C ALA A 81 66.95 -15.30 19.89
N ILE A 82 66.59 -14.08 20.31
CA ILE A 82 65.25 -13.73 20.75
C ILE A 82 64.70 -12.69 19.75
N PRO A 83 63.85 -13.10 18.79
CA PRO A 83 63.12 -12.21 17.88
C PRO A 83 62.26 -11.18 18.60
N ASP A 84 61.84 -10.13 17.89
CA ASP A 84 60.83 -9.21 18.41
C ASP A 84 59.49 -9.94 18.67
N GLY A 85 58.75 -9.50 19.69
CA GLY A 85 57.55 -10.19 20.19
C GLY A 85 57.81 -11.47 21.01
N GLU A 86 59.00 -12.09 20.92
CA GLU A 86 59.38 -13.25 21.72
C GLU A 86 60.09 -12.88 23.04
N GLY A 87 60.19 -13.87 23.93
CA GLY A 87 60.98 -13.76 25.15
C GLY A 87 61.51 -15.11 25.65
N LYS A 88 62.40 -15.07 26.63
CA LYS A 88 62.91 -16.23 27.37
C LYS A 88 62.93 -15.89 28.86
N TYR A 89 62.76 -16.88 29.74
CA TYR A 89 62.92 -16.68 31.18
C TYR A 89 64.33 -17.06 31.62
N ALA A 90 64.98 -16.20 32.40
CA ALA A 90 66.29 -16.45 33.00
C ALA A 90 66.18 -16.47 34.53
N LEU A 91 66.52 -17.61 35.14
CA LEU A 91 66.63 -17.77 36.59
C LEU A 91 68.02 -17.33 37.06
N GLN A 92 68.07 -16.29 37.89
CA GLN A 92 69.30 -15.87 38.56
C GLN A 92 69.65 -16.84 39.69
N LYS A 93 70.81 -17.50 39.60
CA LYS A 93 71.28 -18.51 40.57
C LYS A 93 71.48 -17.95 41.97
N ALA A 94 71.95 -16.69 42.08
CA ALA A 94 72.26 -16.06 43.37
C ALA A 94 71.01 -15.63 44.15
N THR A 95 69.96 -15.17 43.47
CA THR A 95 68.75 -14.59 44.09
C THR A 95 67.54 -15.51 44.03
N GLY A 96 67.53 -16.51 43.14
CA GLY A 96 66.35 -17.31 42.81
C GLY A 96 65.29 -16.55 42.01
N ASN A 97 65.54 -15.31 41.59
CA ASN A 97 64.60 -14.50 40.84
C ASN A 97 64.56 -14.94 39.36
N VAL A 98 63.36 -14.98 38.77
CA VAL A 98 63.18 -15.29 37.35
C VAL A 98 62.81 -14.02 36.59
N VAL A 99 63.68 -13.63 35.65
CA VAL A 99 63.52 -12.42 34.84
C VAL A 99 63.00 -12.80 33.45
N LEU A 100 62.04 -12.04 32.93
CA LEU A 100 61.61 -12.13 31.54
C LEU A 100 62.55 -11.29 30.65
N ILE A 101 63.32 -11.96 29.81
CA ILE A 101 64.16 -11.35 28.78
C ILE A 101 63.33 -11.24 27.50
N ARG A 102 63.10 -10.02 27.01
CA ARG A 102 62.30 -9.73 25.80
C ARG A 102 63.21 -9.43 24.61
N GLY A 103 62.77 -9.76 23.40
CA GLY A 103 63.46 -9.39 22.16
C GLY A 103 63.34 -7.90 21.81
N HIS A 104 64.00 -7.42 20.74
CA HIS A 104 64.92 -8.17 19.88
C HIS A 104 66.35 -8.19 20.45
N GLN A 105 66.96 -9.36 20.70
CA GLN A 105 68.38 -9.45 21.07
C GLN A 105 68.99 -10.86 20.95
N MET A 106 70.32 -10.90 20.81
CA MET A 106 71.11 -12.12 21.05
C MET A 106 71.40 -12.23 22.56
N PHE A 107 70.75 -13.17 23.24
CA PHE A 107 70.90 -13.38 24.67
C PHE A 107 71.88 -14.51 24.97
N LEU A 108 73.06 -14.17 25.49
CA LEU A 108 74.06 -15.13 25.96
C LEU A 108 73.92 -15.28 27.49
N PRO A 109 73.25 -16.33 28.00
CA PRO A 109 73.15 -16.55 29.44
C PRO A 109 74.54 -16.87 30.02
N ASP A 110 74.93 -16.20 31.10
CA ASP A 110 76.14 -16.55 31.85
C ASP A 110 75.84 -17.78 32.73
N PRO A 111 76.40 -18.97 32.45
CA PRO A 111 76.12 -20.18 33.20
C PRO A 111 76.62 -20.12 34.65
N THR A 112 77.43 -19.15 35.05
CA THR A 112 77.80 -18.93 36.47
C THR A 112 76.72 -18.17 37.24
N GLN A 113 75.95 -17.31 36.57
CA GLN A 113 74.99 -16.39 37.20
C GLN A 113 73.52 -16.73 36.91
N GLU A 114 73.22 -17.26 35.73
CA GLU A 114 71.86 -17.41 35.19
C GLU A 114 71.64 -18.79 34.56
N VAL A 115 70.38 -19.21 34.47
CA VAL A 115 69.93 -20.43 33.77
C VAL A 115 68.67 -20.12 33.00
N VAL A 116 68.60 -20.49 31.72
CA VAL A 116 67.36 -20.38 30.93
C VAL A 116 66.36 -21.43 31.43
N VAL A 117 65.16 -21.00 31.77
CA VAL A 117 64.10 -21.87 32.31
C VAL A 117 62.86 -21.86 31.44
N GLN A 118 62.18 -23.00 31.35
CA GLN A 118 60.86 -23.10 30.71
C GLN A 118 59.76 -23.07 31.77
N ARG A 119 58.68 -22.33 31.49
CA ARG A 119 57.54 -22.19 32.39
C ARG A 119 56.50 -23.27 32.08
N VAL A 120 56.37 -24.26 32.95
CA VAL A 120 55.24 -25.20 32.93
C VAL A 120 54.01 -24.49 33.52
N LEU A 121 52.89 -24.54 32.80
CA LEU A 121 51.60 -24.01 33.24
C LEU A 121 50.74 -25.12 33.85
N ASP A 122 49.80 -24.71 34.71
CA ASP A 122 48.70 -25.58 35.12
C ASP A 122 47.78 -25.81 33.89
N PRO A 123 47.32 -27.05 33.59
CA PRO A 123 46.39 -27.29 32.49
C PRO A 123 45.18 -26.35 32.48
N ALA A 124 44.63 -26.01 33.65
CA ALA A 124 43.50 -25.08 33.77
C ALA A 124 43.86 -23.62 33.41
N VAL A 125 45.14 -23.26 33.39
CA VAL A 125 45.64 -21.96 32.91
C VAL A 125 45.94 -22.03 31.41
N VAL A 126 46.37 -23.17 30.88
CA VAL A 126 46.54 -23.38 29.43
C VAL A 126 45.20 -23.27 28.71
N GLU A 127 44.18 -23.99 29.20
CA GLU A 127 42.79 -23.94 28.70
C GLU A 127 42.21 -22.51 28.73
N LEU A 128 42.53 -21.74 29.78
CA LEU A 128 42.04 -20.38 29.97
C LEU A 128 42.72 -19.34 29.05
N LEU A 129 43.99 -19.55 28.71
CA LEU A 129 44.76 -18.69 27.80
C LEU A 129 44.54 -19.05 26.34
N TYR A 130 44.48 -20.34 26.03
CA TYR A 130 44.39 -20.89 24.68
C TYR A 130 43.19 -21.85 24.61
N PRO A 131 41.94 -21.33 24.65
CA PRO A 131 40.76 -22.16 24.53
C PRO A 131 40.79 -22.96 23.22
N ASP A 132 40.32 -24.21 23.29
CA ASP A 132 40.27 -25.19 22.20
C ASP A 132 41.63 -25.56 21.56
N ASN A 133 42.77 -25.12 22.12
CA ASN A 133 44.10 -25.38 21.57
C ASN A 133 44.74 -26.67 22.12
N ALA A 134 44.45 -27.80 21.47
CA ALA A 134 45.01 -29.10 21.82
C ALA A 134 46.54 -29.19 21.69
N GLU A 135 47.17 -28.46 20.75
CA GLU A 135 48.63 -28.44 20.59
C GLU A 135 49.32 -27.84 21.82
N ALA A 136 48.83 -26.70 22.31
CA ALA A 136 49.36 -26.01 23.47
C ALA A 136 49.23 -26.86 24.74
N MET A 137 48.11 -27.57 24.90
CA MET A 137 47.89 -28.50 26.00
C MET A 137 48.87 -29.68 25.93
N ALA A 138 48.97 -30.36 24.79
CA ALA A 138 49.88 -31.49 24.60
C ALA A 138 51.37 -31.09 24.77
N PHE A 139 51.76 -29.89 24.34
CA PHE A 139 53.11 -29.37 24.56
C PHE A 139 53.39 -29.11 26.05
N ASN A 140 52.45 -28.48 26.77
CA ASN A 140 52.59 -28.25 28.21
C ASN A 140 52.65 -29.57 29.00
N ASP A 141 51.88 -30.58 28.60
CA ASP A 141 51.93 -31.91 29.22
C ASP A 141 53.24 -32.64 28.94
N ARG A 142 53.82 -32.50 27.74
CA ARG A 142 55.19 -32.98 27.44
C ARG A 142 56.24 -32.30 28.32
N LEU A 143 56.18 -30.98 28.49
CA LEU A 143 57.07 -30.25 29.42
C LEU A 143 56.88 -30.70 30.88
N ARG A 144 55.64 -30.99 31.27
CA ARG A 144 55.33 -31.50 32.61
C ARG A 144 55.88 -32.92 32.82
N ALA A 145 55.74 -33.80 31.82
CA ALA A 145 56.25 -35.17 31.86
C ALA A 145 57.78 -35.22 31.84
N SER A 146 58.46 -34.40 31.03
CA SER A 146 59.92 -34.33 31.00
C SER A 146 60.52 -33.92 32.35
N ARG A 147 59.79 -33.11 33.14
CA ARG A 147 60.16 -32.73 34.50
C ARG A 147 59.98 -33.88 35.51
N VAL A 148 59.04 -34.80 35.29
CA VAL A 148 58.81 -35.96 36.18
C VAL A 148 59.81 -37.09 35.88
N GLY A 149 60.25 -37.25 34.63
CA GLY A 149 61.34 -38.16 34.27
C GLY A 149 62.74 -37.68 34.68
N ALA A 150 62.91 -36.39 34.94
CA ALA A 150 64.14 -35.85 35.51
C ALA A 150 64.18 -36.13 37.02
N ALA A 151 65.10 -37.01 37.46
CA ALA A 151 65.33 -37.26 38.87
C ALA A 151 65.55 -35.93 39.63
N PRO A 152 64.98 -35.75 40.83
CA PRO A 152 65.08 -34.50 41.56
C PRO A 152 66.55 -34.15 41.78
N ILE A 153 66.91 -32.89 41.53
CA ILE A 153 68.28 -32.40 41.68
C ILE A 153 68.67 -32.49 43.16
N GLU A 154 69.35 -33.57 43.53
CA GLU A 154 69.94 -33.71 44.86
C GLU A 154 71.06 -32.67 45.00
N LEU A 155 70.77 -31.61 45.76
CA LEU A 155 71.79 -30.75 46.35
C LEU A 155 72.86 -31.65 47.00
N PRO A 156 74.16 -31.49 46.69
CA PRO A 156 75.18 -32.47 47.04
C PRO A 156 75.35 -32.58 48.57
N ARG A 157 74.65 -33.54 49.17
CA ARG A 157 74.86 -33.91 50.57
C ARG A 157 76.20 -34.60 50.71
N LEU A 158 77.05 -34.02 51.55
CA LEU A 158 78.36 -34.55 51.93
C LEU A 158 78.25 -36.05 52.29
N ARG A 159 78.79 -36.92 51.43
CA ARG A 159 78.91 -38.35 51.71
C ARG A 159 79.90 -38.58 52.85
N ARG A 160 79.39 -38.75 54.07
CA ARG A 160 80.07 -39.58 55.09
C ARG A 160 79.73 -41.05 54.83
N GLY A 161 80.72 -41.93 54.94
CA GLY A 161 80.64 -43.28 54.40
C GLY A 161 79.95 -44.32 55.27
N SER A 162 79.77 -45.50 54.66
CA SER A 162 79.51 -46.82 55.27
C SER A 162 78.27 -47.00 56.16
N HIS A 163 77.27 -47.75 55.67
CA HIS A 163 77.16 -49.17 56.03
C HIS A 163 76.14 -49.92 55.14
N LYS A 164 76.12 -51.27 55.25
CA LYS A 164 75.29 -52.20 54.49
C LYS A 164 73.89 -52.38 55.13
N GLY A 165 72.87 -52.61 54.30
CA GLY A 165 71.56 -53.18 54.62
C GLY A 165 70.72 -53.25 53.32
N LEU A 166 70.27 -54.42 52.86
CA LEU A 166 68.92 -54.94 53.15
C LEU A 166 67.87 -53.82 52.95
N GLY A 167 67.20 -53.66 51.81
CA GLY A 167 66.76 -54.64 50.82
C GLY A 167 65.28 -54.95 51.04
N LEU A 168 64.44 -54.74 50.02
CA LEU A 168 63.10 -55.34 49.87
C LEU A 168 62.64 -55.17 48.41
N SER A 169 61.82 -56.11 47.96
CA SER A 169 61.41 -56.33 46.57
C SER A 169 60.14 -55.58 46.20
N GLU A 170 60.02 -55.18 44.93
CA GLU A 170 58.72 -55.05 44.26
C GLU A 170 58.81 -55.77 42.89
N SER A 171 57.80 -56.56 42.56
CA SER A 171 57.86 -57.58 41.49
C SER A 171 57.54 -57.04 40.10
N TYR A 172 58.24 -57.58 39.10
CA TYR A 172 57.85 -57.46 37.68
C TYR A 172 56.46 -58.06 37.45
N ILE A 173 55.64 -57.35 36.69
CA ILE A 173 54.59 -57.93 35.85
C ILE A 173 54.97 -57.57 34.42
N GLU A 174 55.37 -58.57 33.65
CA GLU A 174 55.42 -58.49 32.20
C GLU A 174 54.00 -58.73 31.66
N ASP A 175 53.53 -57.89 30.74
CA ASP A 175 52.45 -58.29 29.84
C ASP A 175 52.63 -57.58 28.49
N GLU A 176 52.72 -58.36 27.42
CA GLU A 176 53.02 -57.90 26.07
C GLU A 176 51.76 -57.40 25.34
N LEU A 177 51.74 -56.15 24.89
CA LEU A 177 50.77 -55.71 23.88
C LEU A 177 51.37 -54.64 22.93
N GLY A 178 51.87 -55.12 21.79
CA GLY A 178 51.90 -54.39 20.51
C GLY A 178 52.56 -53.01 20.47
N MET A 179 53.89 -52.95 20.36
CA MET A 179 54.61 -51.75 19.92
C MET A 179 54.37 -51.50 18.41
N PRO A 180 53.72 -50.41 17.98
CA PRO A 180 53.87 -49.93 16.60
C PRO A 180 55.30 -49.37 16.43
N GLN A 181 56.09 -49.98 15.57
CA GLN A 181 57.36 -49.40 15.12
C GLN A 181 57.08 -48.14 14.31
N ASN A 182 57.12 -46.98 14.96
CA ASN A 182 57.42 -45.65 14.41
C ASN A 182 57.41 -44.64 15.55
N PHE A 183 58.53 -44.56 16.27
CA PHE A 183 58.75 -43.54 17.29
C PHE A 183 60.05 -42.79 16.97
N GLU A 184 59.95 -41.86 16.02
CA GLU A 184 60.96 -40.81 15.92
C GLU A 184 60.98 -40.07 17.24
N SER A 185 62.08 -40.24 17.97
CA SER A 185 62.35 -39.41 19.14
C SER A 185 62.44 -37.96 18.66
N LEU A 186 61.42 -37.17 19.01
CA LEU A 186 61.46 -35.71 19.00
C LEU A 186 62.49 -35.25 20.04
N SER A 187 63.74 -35.51 19.70
CA SER A 187 64.87 -34.77 20.22
C SER A 187 64.53 -33.29 20.08
N TYR A 188 64.73 -32.57 21.18
CA TYR A 188 64.92 -31.12 21.14
C TYR A 188 65.76 -30.80 19.90
N SER A 189 65.36 -29.83 19.08
CA SER A 189 66.14 -29.44 17.89
C SER A 189 67.53 -29.03 18.35
N ARG A 190 68.43 -30.02 18.37
CA ARG A 190 69.85 -29.82 18.49
C ARG A 190 70.14 -28.89 17.33
N SER A 191 70.63 -27.71 17.65
CA SER A 191 71.77 -27.19 16.91
C SER A 191 72.76 -28.34 16.86
N THR A 192 72.71 -29.11 15.76
CA THR A 192 73.73 -30.07 15.43
C THR A 192 74.96 -29.22 15.18
N ALA A 193 75.71 -28.97 16.26
CA ALA A 193 77.09 -28.55 16.14
C ALA A 193 77.70 -29.59 15.20
N PRO A 194 78.05 -29.20 13.95
CA PRO A 194 78.68 -30.16 13.07
C PRO A 194 79.94 -30.57 13.81
N VAL A 195 80.11 -31.88 14.02
CA VAL A 195 81.42 -32.43 14.35
C VAL A 195 82.35 -31.81 13.31
N LEU A 196 83.26 -30.96 13.79
CA LEU A 196 84.24 -30.33 12.92
C LEU A 196 85.21 -31.46 12.56
N GLU A 197 84.82 -32.25 11.55
CA GLU A 197 85.65 -33.26 10.95
C GLU A 197 86.79 -32.52 10.27
N GLN A 198 87.82 -32.24 11.08
CA GLN A 198 89.11 -31.83 10.59
C GLN A 198 89.61 -33.04 9.81
N ALA A 199 89.40 -32.98 8.49
CA ALA A 199 90.22 -33.73 7.56
C ALA A 199 91.67 -33.49 7.97
N VAL A 200 92.32 -34.52 8.49
CA VAL A 200 93.73 -34.46 8.88
C VAL A 200 94.51 -34.44 7.58
N GLY A 201 94.68 -33.22 7.05
CA GLY A 201 95.61 -32.93 5.98
C GLY A 201 97.02 -33.14 6.50
N ASP A 202 97.58 -34.32 6.21
CA ASP A 202 98.96 -34.66 6.54
C ASP A 202 99.90 -33.87 5.61
N GLY A 203 100.37 -32.70 6.05
CA GLY A 203 101.32 -31.90 5.29
C GLY A 203 101.30 -30.39 5.55
N PHE A 204 102.40 -29.91 6.15
CA PHE A 204 102.92 -28.54 6.13
C PHE A 204 102.12 -27.40 6.79
N GLY A 205 102.86 -26.49 7.44
CA GLY A 205 102.31 -25.34 8.14
C GLY A 205 102.18 -24.12 7.23
N GLY A 206 100.93 -23.73 6.95
CA GLY A 206 100.55 -22.50 6.27
C GLY A 206 99.02 -22.45 6.15
N ASP A 207 98.41 -21.30 6.39
CA ASP A 207 96.95 -21.15 6.36
C ASP A 207 96.45 -21.04 4.90
N GLU A 208 96.31 -22.19 4.24
CA GLU A 208 95.88 -22.26 2.84
C GLU A 208 94.37 -22.01 2.69
N ILE A 209 94.02 -20.77 2.31
CA ILE A 209 92.64 -20.39 1.99
C ILE A 209 92.19 -21.02 0.67
N SER A 210 91.77 -22.28 0.73
CA SER A 210 91.19 -23.02 -0.39
C SER A 210 89.82 -22.46 -0.78
N ARG A 211 89.81 -21.56 -1.78
CA ARG A 211 88.58 -21.04 -2.38
C ARG A 211 87.89 -22.13 -3.22
N LYS A 212 87.00 -22.89 -2.59
CA LYS A 212 86.13 -23.85 -3.28
C LYS A 212 85.30 -23.13 -4.36
N THR A 213 85.26 -23.69 -5.56
CA THR A 213 84.54 -23.15 -6.73
C THR A 213 83.03 -23.39 -6.70
N SER A 214 82.53 -24.10 -5.70
CA SER A 214 81.09 -24.31 -5.50
C SER A 214 80.50 -23.16 -4.69
N HIS A 215 79.50 -22.47 -5.26
CA HIS A 215 78.72 -21.48 -4.53
C HIS A 215 77.92 -22.18 -3.43
N THR A 216 78.44 -22.11 -2.21
CA THR A 216 77.71 -22.54 -1.01
C THR A 216 76.69 -21.43 -0.72
N PRO A 217 75.38 -21.69 -0.80
CA PRO A 217 74.38 -20.68 -0.46
C PRO A 217 74.55 -20.25 1.01
N PRO A 218 74.22 -19.00 1.36
CA PRO A 218 74.23 -18.55 2.74
C PRO A 218 73.33 -19.48 3.59
N ARG A 219 73.79 -19.82 4.79
CA ARG A 219 73.05 -20.72 5.68
C ARG A 219 71.78 -20.04 6.17
N GLU A 220 70.63 -20.64 5.87
CA GLU A 220 69.35 -20.26 6.45
C GLU A 220 69.19 -20.91 7.84
N ILE A 221 68.67 -20.16 8.81
CA ILE A 221 68.40 -20.64 10.16
C ILE A 221 66.89 -20.52 10.38
N THR A 222 66.20 -21.66 10.44
CA THR A 222 64.77 -21.71 10.80
C THR A 222 64.61 -21.65 12.31
N LEU A 223 63.81 -20.70 12.81
CA LEU A 223 63.51 -20.54 14.23
C LEU A 223 62.11 -21.08 14.55
N ASP A 224 61.99 -22.36 14.90
CA ASP A 224 60.73 -22.95 15.38
C ASP A 224 60.56 -22.73 16.91
N ASN A 225 60.22 -21.49 17.26
CA ASN A 225 60.12 -21.05 18.64
C ASN A 225 58.68 -21.02 19.19
N LYS A 226 57.66 -21.49 18.43
CA LYS A 226 56.21 -21.29 18.70
C LYS A 226 55.79 -21.48 20.17
N TYR A 227 56.31 -22.50 20.83
CA TYR A 227 56.08 -22.77 22.27
C TYR A 227 57.38 -22.78 23.10
N THR A 228 58.52 -22.47 22.50
CA THR A 228 59.86 -22.66 23.05
C THR A 228 60.36 -21.44 23.84
N GLY A 229 59.46 -20.50 24.17
CA GLY A 229 59.78 -19.19 24.75
C GLY A 229 59.06 -18.87 26.07
N ALA A 230 59.01 -17.58 26.37
CA ALA A 230 58.09 -17.03 27.36
C ALA A 230 56.64 -17.14 26.87
N VAL A 231 55.69 -17.17 27.82
CA VAL A 231 54.28 -17.39 27.50
C VAL A 231 53.72 -16.11 26.88
N ALA A 232 53.40 -16.16 25.59
CA ALA A 232 52.85 -15.05 24.82
C ALA A 232 51.33 -15.23 24.66
N VAL A 233 50.57 -14.15 24.88
CA VAL A 233 49.11 -14.16 24.76
C VAL A 233 48.67 -13.00 23.86
N ASP A 234 47.94 -13.32 22.81
CA ASP A 234 47.38 -12.35 21.88
C ASP A 234 46.05 -11.82 22.39
N VAL A 235 46.02 -10.55 22.79
CA VAL A 235 44.77 -9.86 23.15
C VAL A 235 44.19 -9.24 21.89
N TRP A 236 43.04 -9.74 21.43
CA TRP A 236 42.32 -9.24 20.26
C TRP A 236 41.75 -7.81 20.45
N PRO A 237 41.41 -7.08 19.37
CA PRO A 237 40.67 -5.82 19.45
C PRO A 237 39.41 -5.96 20.31
N ASN A 238 39.06 -4.92 21.07
CA ASN A 238 37.90 -4.86 21.96
C ASN A 238 37.90 -5.89 23.10
N PHE A 239 38.98 -6.68 23.27
CA PHE A 239 39.16 -7.58 24.39
C PHE A 239 40.18 -7.07 25.41
N CYS A 240 40.01 -7.53 26.64
CA CYS A 240 40.86 -7.25 27.78
C CYS A 240 41.25 -8.53 28.50
N ILE A 241 42.45 -8.57 29.06
CA ILE A 241 42.87 -9.58 30.04
C ILE A 241 43.38 -8.87 31.28
N LEU A 242 43.00 -9.35 32.47
CA LEU A 242 43.66 -9.00 33.72
C LEU A 242 44.70 -10.06 34.06
N LEU A 243 45.96 -9.65 34.13
CA LEU A 243 47.06 -10.45 34.68
C LEU A 243 47.27 -10.10 36.16
N VAL A 244 47.47 -11.12 36.99
CA VAL A 244 47.69 -10.98 38.43
C VAL A 244 49.00 -11.68 38.79
N THR A 245 49.93 -10.96 39.42
CA THR A 245 51.17 -11.55 39.95
C THR A 245 50.89 -12.31 41.24
N LYS A 246 51.80 -13.20 41.68
CA LYS A 246 51.68 -13.86 43.00
C LYS A 246 51.79 -12.89 44.17
N LYS A 247 52.29 -11.68 43.94
CA LYS A 247 52.33 -10.55 44.89
C LYS A 247 50.99 -9.80 45.01
N GLY A 248 50.01 -10.11 44.14
CA GLY A 248 48.71 -9.44 44.10
C GLY A 248 48.67 -8.16 43.26
N GLU A 249 49.73 -7.85 42.51
CA GLU A 249 49.74 -6.72 41.58
C GLU A 249 48.85 -7.05 40.37
N ARG A 250 48.01 -6.08 39.98
CA ARG A 250 47.02 -6.21 38.91
C ARG A 250 47.45 -5.42 37.67
N ARG A 251 47.75 -6.13 36.58
CA ARG A 251 48.10 -5.55 35.27
C ARG A 251 47.01 -5.86 34.25
N THR A 252 46.18 -4.86 33.96
CA THR A 252 45.18 -4.96 32.90
C THR A 252 45.80 -4.67 31.53
N VAL A 253 45.52 -5.50 30.54
CA VAL A 253 45.97 -5.36 29.14
C VAL A 253 44.75 -5.24 28.22
N VAL A 254 44.74 -4.21 27.38
CA VAL A 254 43.72 -3.99 26.33
C VAL A 254 44.35 -4.28 24.97
N GLY A 255 43.65 -5.01 24.10
CA GLY A 255 44.11 -5.30 22.75
C GLY A 255 43.81 -4.18 21.73
N PRO A 256 44.29 -4.28 20.48
CA PRO A 256 45.07 -5.39 19.92
C PRO A 256 46.54 -5.36 20.36
N LYS A 257 47.00 -6.40 21.08
CA LYS A 257 48.42 -6.52 21.48
C LYS A 257 48.78 -7.93 21.94
N THR A 258 49.91 -8.46 21.47
CA THR A 258 50.60 -9.61 22.07
C THR A 258 51.33 -9.20 23.35
N VAL A 259 51.11 -9.91 24.45
CA VAL A 259 51.78 -9.68 25.72
C VAL A 259 52.49 -10.95 26.21
N LEU A 260 53.77 -10.78 26.54
CA LEU A 260 54.59 -11.77 27.23
C LEU A 260 54.29 -11.70 28.73
N LEU A 261 53.86 -12.81 29.32
CA LEU A 261 53.59 -12.93 30.75
C LEU A 261 54.91 -13.05 31.51
N ASP A 262 55.01 -12.37 32.64
CA ASP A 262 56.11 -12.56 33.58
C ASP A 262 55.93 -13.91 34.32
N TYR A 263 57.01 -14.46 34.90
CA TYR A 263 57.02 -15.87 35.34
C TYR A 263 55.99 -16.21 36.43
N ASP A 264 55.61 -15.24 37.26
CA ASP A 264 54.60 -15.39 38.32
C ASP A 264 53.23 -14.80 37.97
N GLU A 265 53.02 -14.25 36.76
CA GLU A 265 51.73 -13.73 36.32
C GLU A 265 50.78 -14.82 35.86
N VAL A 266 49.55 -14.79 36.37
CA VAL A 266 48.45 -15.68 35.99
C VAL A 266 47.26 -14.82 35.54
N PRO A 267 46.56 -15.16 34.43
CA PRO A 267 45.31 -14.49 34.07
C PRO A 267 44.22 -14.69 35.14
N ALA A 268 43.44 -13.66 35.41
CA ALA A 268 42.23 -13.77 36.20
C ALA A 268 41.10 -14.42 35.38
N SER A 269 40.45 -15.45 35.93
CA SER A 269 39.31 -16.10 35.27
C SER A 269 37.99 -15.42 35.62
N LEU A 270 37.23 -15.06 34.58
CA LEU A 270 35.81 -14.76 34.65
C LEU A 270 34.99 -16.05 34.46
N GLU A 271 33.75 -16.04 34.95
CA GLU A 271 32.76 -17.09 34.74
C GLU A 271 31.47 -16.42 34.29
N LEU A 272 31.09 -16.60 33.03
CA LEU A 272 30.02 -15.85 32.38
C LEU A 272 28.82 -16.76 32.10
N SER A 273 27.62 -16.39 32.56
CA SER A 273 26.40 -17.18 32.33
C SER A 273 26.06 -17.33 30.83
N THR A 274 26.05 -18.57 30.31
CA THR A 274 25.83 -18.83 28.88
C THR A 274 24.38 -19.12 28.52
N GLU A 275 23.57 -19.66 29.44
CA GLU A 275 22.18 -20.09 29.18
C GLU A 275 21.20 -18.95 28.85
N THR A 276 19.97 -19.32 28.44
CA THR A 276 18.81 -18.43 28.31
C THR A 276 17.55 -19.16 28.82
N PRO A 277 16.91 -18.73 29.94
CA PRO A 277 17.27 -17.61 30.82
C PRO A 277 18.70 -17.71 31.38
N LYS A 278 19.34 -16.57 31.64
CA LYS A 278 20.68 -16.52 32.21
C LYS A 278 20.65 -17.02 33.66
N THR A 279 21.32 -18.15 33.92
CA THR A 279 21.50 -18.76 35.26
C THR A 279 23.00 -19.06 35.53
N ASP A 280 23.31 -19.59 36.72
CA ASP A 280 24.66 -20.04 37.09
C ASP A 280 24.91 -21.53 36.77
N ALA A 281 23.93 -22.28 36.25
CA ALA A 281 24.07 -23.73 36.05
C ALA A 281 25.16 -24.07 35.02
N HIS A 282 25.24 -23.30 33.94
CA HIS A 282 26.31 -23.40 32.95
C HIS A 282 26.98 -22.02 32.76
N THR A 283 28.28 -21.97 33.06
CA THR A 283 29.12 -20.77 32.93
C THR A 283 30.31 -21.03 32.00
N LEU A 284 30.61 -20.05 31.16
CA LEU A 284 31.84 -20.01 30.35
C LEU A 284 32.96 -19.46 31.21
N ARG A 285 34.00 -20.25 31.45
CA ARG A 285 35.23 -19.80 32.12
C ARG A 285 36.18 -19.20 31.09
N THR A 286 36.55 -17.93 31.23
CA THR A 286 37.41 -17.21 30.26
C THR A 286 38.30 -16.17 30.92
N ALA A 287 39.51 -15.92 30.39
CA ALA A 287 40.34 -14.76 30.77
C ALA A 287 40.00 -13.49 29.99
N TYR A 288 39.28 -13.63 28.88
CA TYR A 288 39.03 -12.57 27.92
C TYR A 288 37.71 -11.86 28.23
N LEU A 289 37.79 -10.58 28.62
CA LEU A 289 36.64 -9.70 28.78
C LEU A 289 36.42 -8.89 27.50
N GLN A 290 35.23 -8.98 26.89
CA GLN A 290 34.85 -8.07 25.81
C GLN A 290 34.48 -6.70 26.41
N ILE A 291 35.28 -5.68 26.10
CA ILE A 291 35.16 -4.30 26.59
C ILE A 291 34.05 -3.56 25.84
N GLU A 292 34.01 -3.70 24.52
CA GLU A 292 33.16 -2.90 23.63
C GLU A 292 32.28 -3.76 22.72
N ALA A 293 31.12 -3.22 22.35
CA ALA A 293 30.14 -3.83 21.46
C ALA A 293 29.67 -5.23 21.92
N ASN A 294 29.71 -5.48 23.23
CA ASN A 294 29.28 -6.73 23.83
C ASN A 294 27.74 -6.82 23.81
N LYS A 295 27.21 -7.97 23.38
CA LYS A 295 25.76 -8.22 23.27
C LYS A 295 25.37 -9.38 24.18
N VAL A 296 24.56 -9.09 25.19
CA VAL A 296 24.06 -10.06 26.17
C VAL A 296 22.56 -10.26 26.00
N SER A 297 22.14 -11.43 25.53
CA SER A 297 20.72 -11.80 25.44
C SER A 297 20.22 -12.46 26.71
N ASP A 298 18.99 -12.18 27.14
CA ASP A 298 18.32 -12.86 28.26
C ASP A 298 16.82 -13.07 27.99
N GLU A 299 16.25 -14.05 28.69
CA GLU A 299 14.81 -14.33 28.70
C GLU A 299 14.24 -14.06 30.10
N ILE A 300 13.39 -13.04 30.20
CA ILE A 300 12.72 -12.65 31.45
C ILE A 300 11.33 -13.27 31.50
N HIS A 301 11.00 -13.96 32.58
CA HIS A 301 9.62 -14.33 32.89
C HIS A 301 9.05 -13.31 33.88
N ALA A 302 7.91 -12.71 33.55
CA ALA A 302 7.24 -11.69 34.35
C ALA A 302 5.72 -11.89 34.37
N GLU A 303 5.05 -11.22 35.28
CA GLU A 303 3.59 -11.24 35.43
C GLU A 303 3.06 -9.80 35.41
N THR A 304 2.08 -9.54 34.56
CA THR A 304 1.41 -8.22 34.41
C THR A 304 0.46 -7.95 35.57
N SER A 305 -0.08 -6.73 35.68
CA SER A 305 -1.12 -6.41 36.68
C SER A 305 -2.34 -7.33 36.58
N ASP A 306 -2.62 -7.84 35.38
CA ASP A 306 -3.78 -8.65 35.04
C ASP A 306 -3.54 -10.15 35.30
N MET A 307 -2.47 -10.49 36.05
CA MET A 307 -2.01 -11.86 36.35
C MET A 307 -1.63 -12.68 35.09
N VAL A 308 -1.40 -12.02 33.95
CA VAL A 308 -0.98 -12.69 32.71
C VAL A 308 0.53 -12.87 32.72
N LYS A 309 0.97 -14.13 32.62
CA LYS A 309 2.37 -14.54 32.58
C LYS A 309 2.95 -14.33 31.19
N VAL A 310 3.99 -13.51 31.11
CA VAL A 310 4.70 -13.16 29.88
C VAL A 310 6.16 -13.60 29.94
N ARG A 311 6.68 -13.99 28.78
CA ARG A 311 8.09 -14.22 28.51
C ARG A 311 8.56 -13.09 27.60
N ILE A 312 9.64 -12.42 27.96
CA ILE A 312 10.18 -11.26 27.25
C ILE A 312 11.63 -11.59 26.89
N LYS A 313 11.94 -11.59 25.59
CA LYS A 313 13.31 -11.77 25.09
C LYS A 313 13.94 -10.41 24.83
N LEU A 314 15.04 -10.13 25.51
CA LEU A 314 15.79 -8.87 25.41
C LEU A 314 17.25 -9.15 25.05
N SER A 315 17.89 -8.18 24.41
CA SER A 315 19.33 -8.15 24.21
C SER A 315 19.88 -6.80 24.63
N TYR A 316 20.85 -6.80 25.53
CA TYR A 316 21.51 -5.61 26.05
C TYR A 316 22.82 -5.41 25.32
N ARG A 317 23.11 -4.17 24.90
CA ARG A 317 24.44 -3.79 24.43
C ARG A 317 25.19 -3.05 25.52
N VAL A 318 26.39 -3.53 25.80
CA VAL A 318 27.17 -3.15 26.98
C VAL A 318 28.57 -2.76 26.56
N ASN A 319 29.05 -1.63 27.08
CA ASN A 319 30.46 -1.25 27.03
C ASN A 319 31.01 -1.14 28.46
N PHE A 320 32.32 -1.32 28.63
CA PHE A 320 33.02 -1.06 29.88
C PHE A 320 33.75 0.29 29.79
N GLU A 321 33.40 1.20 30.68
CA GLU A 321 33.92 2.58 30.72
C GLU A 321 34.74 2.81 32.01
N GLY A 322 35.56 3.87 32.03
CA GLY A 322 36.32 4.27 33.23
C GLY A 322 37.61 3.49 33.48
N ASP A 323 37.85 3.09 34.73
CA ASP A 323 39.12 2.50 35.20
C ASP A 323 39.23 1.00 34.87
N ASN A 324 40.16 0.66 33.97
CA ASN A 324 40.43 -0.70 33.48
C ASN A 324 40.68 -1.74 34.60
N LYS A 325 41.07 -1.32 35.81
CA LYS A 325 41.26 -2.24 36.95
C LYS A 325 39.95 -2.71 37.57
N ARG A 326 38.84 -1.99 37.35
CA ARG A 326 37.52 -2.27 37.93
C ARG A 326 36.68 -3.23 37.11
N TRP A 327 36.91 -3.32 35.81
CA TRP A 327 36.13 -4.16 34.90
C TRP A 327 36.07 -5.64 35.33
N PHE A 328 37.14 -6.12 35.98
CA PHE A 328 37.29 -7.48 36.51
C PHE A 328 36.90 -7.64 37.99
N ASN A 329 36.29 -6.63 38.63
CA ASN A 329 35.84 -6.75 40.03
C ASN A 329 34.72 -7.78 40.20
N MET A 330 33.93 -8.04 39.15
CA MET A 330 32.89 -9.07 39.12
C MET A 330 33.38 -10.29 38.37
N ARG A 331 33.31 -11.47 39.00
CA ARG A 331 33.59 -12.76 38.34
C ARG A 331 32.58 -13.09 37.24
N ASN A 332 31.30 -12.78 37.48
CA ASN A 332 30.19 -12.96 36.54
C ASN A 332 29.41 -11.65 36.37
N TYR A 333 29.90 -10.73 35.53
CA TYR A 333 29.18 -9.48 35.25
C TYR A 333 27.86 -9.72 34.52
N VAL A 334 27.77 -10.78 33.70
CA VAL A 334 26.57 -11.13 32.94
C VAL A 334 25.40 -11.40 33.88
N LYS A 335 25.61 -12.19 34.94
CA LYS A 335 24.60 -12.44 35.96
C LYS A 335 24.16 -11.16 36.68
N VAL A 336 25.11 -10.33 37.14
CA VAL A 336 24.78 -9.10 37.87
C VAL A 336 23.96 -8.14 37.01
N LEU A 337 24.33 -8.02 35.72
CA LEU A 337 23.55 -7.29 34.72
C LEU A 337 22.15 -7.87 34.57
N THR A 338 22.03 -9.18 34.33
CA THR A 338 20.74 -9.82 34.03
C THR A 338 19.82 -9.84 35.23
N ASP A 339 20.30 -10.14 36.43
CA ASP A 339 19.47 -10.18 37.64
C ASP A 339 18.95 -8.77 38.01
N HIS A 340 19.79 -7.73 37.90
CA HIS A 340 19.35 -6.35 38.16
C HIS A 340 18.30 -5.89 37.13
N LEU A 341 18.54 -6.11 35.83
CA LEU A 341 17.59 -5.73 34.79
C LEU A 341 16.31 -6.58 34.80
N ARG A 342 16.41 -7.87 35.11
CA ARG A 342 15.29 -8.81 35.28
C ARG A 342 14.38 -8.36 36.41
N SER A 343 14.94 -8.03 37.58
CA SER A 343 14.19 -7.50 38.71
C SER A 343 13.50 -6.17 38.36
N LEU A 344 14.22 -5.25 37.70
CA LEU A 344 13.68 -3.95 37.27
C LEU A 344 12.51 -4.13 36.28
N VAL A 345 12.67 -4.95 35.25
CA VAL A 345 11.63 -5.23 34.25
C VAL A 345 10.45 -5.97 34.87
N GLN A 346 10.66 -6.93 35.76
CA GLN A 346 9.57 -7.60 36.48
C GLN A 346 8.74 -6.59 37.30
N CYS A 347 9.38 -5.74 38.12
CA CYS A 347 8.71 -4.71 38.90
C CYS A 347 7.98 -3.65 38.05
N LEU A 348 8.41 -3.44 36.81
CA LEU A 348 7.77 -2.54 35.84
C LEU A 348 6.55 -3.21 35.18
N VAL A 349 6.70 -4.43 34.69
CA VAL A 349 5.64 -5.20 34.01
C VAL A 349 4.44 -5.42 34.94
N SER A 350 4.67 -5.69 36.23
CA SER A 350 3.58 -5.87 37.21
C SER A 350 2.77 -4.60 37.52
N ARG A 351 3.16 -3.43 37.00
CA ARG A 351 2.39 -2.17 37.11
C ARG A 351 1.49 -1.88 35.92
N HIS A 352 1.67 -2.59 34.81
CA HIS A 352 0.95 -2.35 33.56
C HIS A 352 0.07 -3.55 33.19
N GLY A 353 -1.10 -3.24 32.61
CA GLY A 353 -1.98 -4.25 32.04
C GLY A 353 -1.45 -4.77 30.71
N ILE A 354 -1.81 -6.01 30.34
CA ILE A 354 -1.26 -6.68 29.15
C ILE A 354 -1.54 -5.92 27.85
N ALA A 355 -2.69 -5.24 27.76
CA ALA A 355 -3.10 -4.48 26.58
C ALA A 355 -2.34 -3.15 26.40
N GLU A 356 -2.01 -2.48 27.50
CA GLU A 356 -1.14 -1.28 27.48
C GLU A 356 0.30 -1.69 27.19
N PHE A 357 0.77 -2.73 27.88
CA PHE A 357 2.11 -3.25 27.73
C PHE A 357 2.37 -3.72 26.28
N GLN A 358 1.49 -4.49 25.64
CA GLN A 358 1.68 -4.91 24.24
C GLN A 358 1.78 -3.73 23.26
N LYS A 359 1.13 -2.59 23.52
CA LYS A 359 1.23 -1.39 22.67
C LYS A 359 2.55 -0.64 22.88
N ASN A 360 2.95 -0.46 24.14
CA ASN A 360 4.03 0.47 24.52
C ASN A 360 5.30 -0.22 25.08
N ALA A 361 5.37 -1.57 25.08
CA ALA A 361 6.42 -2.35 25.74
C ALA A 361 7.84 -1.90 25.39
N ARG A 362 8.06 -1.56 24.11
CA ARG A 362 9.38 -1.16 23.63
C ARG A 362 9.88 0.10 24.32
N ASP A 363 9.02 1.11 24.48
CA ASP A 363 9.38 2.37 25.12
C ASP A 363 9.30 2.29 26.64
N ILE A 364 8.34 1.55 27.20
CA ILE A 364 8.26 1.25 28.64
C ILE A 364 9.58 0.62 29.11
N ILE A 365 10.04 -0.47 28.47
CA ILE A 365 11.28 -1.15 28.85
C ILE A 365 12.50 -0.27 28.58
N ARG A 366 12.58 0.38 27.41
CA ARG A 366 13.75 1.21 27.07
C ARG A 366 13.90 2.41 27.99
N ASN A 367 12.81 3.10 28.35
CA ASN A 367 12.86 4.24 29.25
C ASN A 367 13.21 3.81 30.68
N ALA A 368 12.73 2.66 31.14
CA ALA A 368 13.07 2.15 32.48
C ALA A 368 14.53 1.66 32.58
N ILE A 369 15.06 1.00 31.54
CA ILE A 369 16.44 0.51 31.53
C ILE A 369 17.43 1.65 31.26
N LEU A 370 17.27 2.39 30.16
CA LEU A 370 18.25 3.37 29.65
C LEU A 370 18.01 4.81 30.15
N GLY A 371 16.93 5.05 30.87
CA GLY A 371 16.44 6.40 31.20
C GLY A 371 15.50 6.96 30.12
N GLU A 372 14.74 7.98 30.50
CA GLU A 372 13.88 8.73 29.58
C GLU A 372 14.70 9.33 28.44
N LYS A 373 14.10 9.41 27.24
CA LYS A 373 14.78 10.00 26.08
C LYS A 373 14.80 11.53 26.24
N PRO A 374 15.97 12.18 26.30
CA PRO A 374 16.04 13.64 26.30
C PRO A 374 15.52 14.20 24.96
N ALA A 375 15.08 15.46 24.97
CA ALA A 375 14.59 16.13 23.76
C ALA A 375 15.68 16.26 22.66
N GLU A 376 16.94 16.29 23.07
CA GLU A 376 18.11 16.40 22.20
C GLU A 376 19.22 15.49 22.74
N GLY A 377 19.85 14.69 21.87
CA GLY A 377 20.86 13.69 22.23
C GLY A 377 20.37 12.25 22.40
N ASP A 378 21.32 11.33 22.62
CA ASP A 378 21.06 9.92 22.89
C ASP A 378 20.61 9.66 24.34
N ARG A 379 20.02 8.48 24.58
CA ARG A 379 19.65 8.07 25.94
C ARG A 379 20.91 7.96 26.82
N PRO A 380 20.87 8.42 28.09
CA PRO A 380 22.05 8.41 28.97
C PRO A 380 22.55 6.99 29.26
N GLY A 381 21.66 5.99 29.19
CA GLY A 381 22.00 4.60 29.48
C GLY A 381 22.05 4.34 30.98
N ARG A 382 22.45 3.11 31.35
CA ARG A 382 22.57 2.70 32.76
C ARG A 382 23.99 2.22 33.06
N SER A 383 24.70 3.01 33.85
CA SER A 383 26.02 2.69 34.39
C SER A 383 25.93 1.91 35.69
N PHE A 384 26.79 0.91 35.86
CA PHE A 384 27.04 0.19 37.11
C PHE A 384 28.37 0.64 37.69
N SER A 385 28.36 1.12 38.93
CA SER A 385 29.52 1.75 39.59
C SER A 385 30.64 0.77 39.97
N GLU A 386 30.27 -0.51 40.12
CA GLU A 386 31.05 -1.57 40.77
C GLU A 386 32.11 -2.16 39.82
N ASN A 387 31.78 -2.27 38.53
CA ASN A 387 32.65 -2.75 37.46
C ASN A 387 32.79 -1.77 36.28
N GLY A 388 32.09 -0.63 36.27
CA GLY A 388 32.14 0.33 35.18
C GLY A 388 31.41 -0.09 33.89
N MET A 389 30.57 -1.14 33.92
CA MET A 389 29.77 -1.49 32.75
C MET A 389 28.64 -0.48 32.54
N ARG A 390 28.40 -0.07 31.30
CA ARG A 390 27.30 0.80 30.89
C ARG A 390 26.47 0.14 29.79
N VAL A 391 25.18 -0.01 30.07
CA VAL A 391 24.16 -0.41 29.09
C VAL A 391 23.77 0.83 28.32
N TYR A 392 24.14 0.90 27.04
CA TYR A 392 23.83 2.05 26.18
C TYR A 392 22.63 1.80 25.27
N GLU A 393 22.33 0.54 24.94
CA GLU A 393 21.22 0.18 24.06
C GLU A 393 20.53 -1.12 24.52
N VAL A 394 19.22 -1.19 24.29
CA VAL A 394 18.39 -2.38 24.51
C VAL A 394 17.65 -2.71 23.22
N ASP A 395 18.03 -3.83 22.64
CA ASP A 395 17.34 -4.52 21.55
C ASP A 395 16.21 -5.35 22.16
N PHE A 396 14.98 -5.00 21.78
CA PHE A 396 13.79 -5.75 22.15
C PHE A 396 13.45 -6.70 21.00
N ASP A 397 13.43 -8.00 21.30
CA ASP A 397 13.16 -9.07 20.36
C ASP A 397 11.66 -9.40 20.32
N THR A 398 11.15 -10.15 21.31
CA THR A 398 9.76 -10.65 21.30
C THR A 398 9.12 -10.71 22.71
N ILE A 399 7.78 -10.61 22.75
CA ILE A 399 6.95 -10.99 23.90
C ILE A 399 6.14 -12.22 23.51
N GLU A 400 6.26 -13.28 24.30
CA GLU A 400 5.39 -14.46 24.25
C GLU A 400 4.47 -14.47 25.48
N VAL A 401 3.16 -14.48 25.27
CA VAL A 401 2.19 -14.73 26.34
C VAL A 401 2.15 -16.24 26.58
N ARG A 402 2.35 -16.69 27.83
CA ARG A 402 2.39 -18.13 28.13
C ARG A 402 1.03 -18.83 28.04
N ASP A 403 -0.06 -18.09 28.24
CA ASP A 403 -1.41 -18.59 28.07
C ASP A 403 -1.88 -18.42 26.61
N GLN A 404 -2.03 -19.54 25.90
CA GLN A 404 -2.45 -19.56 24.50
C GLN A 404 -3.89 -19.04 24.31
N SER A 405 -4.78 -19.18 25.29
CA SER A 405 -6.16 -18.72 25.20
C SER A 405 -6.24 -17.19 25.28
N ILE A 406 -5.41 -16.57 26.12
CA ILE A 406 -5.28 -15.12 26.24
C ILE A 406 -4.55 -14.56 25.02
N ALA A 407 -3.51 -15.24 24.52
CA ALA A 407 -2.82 -14.87 23.29
C ALA A 407 -3.78 -14.84 22.08
N ALA A 408 -4.61 -15.87 21.91
CA ALA A 408 -5.60 -15.94 20.83
C ALA A 408 -6.62 -14.78 20.93
N ARG A 409 -7.16 -14.51 22.13
CA ARG A 409 -8.09 -13.39 22.36
C ARG A 409 -7.47 -12.01 22.13
N LEU A 410 -6.19 -11.83 22.45
CA LEU A 410 -5.45 -10.60 22.16
C LEU A 410 -5.30 -10.38 20.65
N VAL A 411 -4.98 -11.44 19.89
CA VAL A 411 -4.89 -11.42 18.42
C VAL A 411 -6.27 -11.16 17.79
N GLU A 412 -7.32 -11.81 18.27
CA GLU A 412 -8.71 -11.58 17.84
C GLU A 412 -9.17 -10.14 18.12
N ALA A 413 -8.82 -9.58 19.29
CA ALA A 413 -9.11 -8.19 19.63
C ALA A 413 -8.32 -7.19 18.75
N GLN A 414 -7.07 -7.50 18.40
CA GLN A 414 -6.27 -6.71 17.45
C GLN A 414 -6.88 -6.74 16.05
N HIS A 415 -7.21 -7.92 15.51
CA HIS A 415 -7.90 -8.03 14.23
C HIS A 415 -9.24 -7.29 14.25
N SER A 416 -10.06 -7.46 15.28
CA SER A 416 -11.33 -6.74 15.43
C SER A 416 -11.16 -5.22 15.47
N ALA A 417 -10.10 -4.72 16.09
CA ALA A 417 -9.80 -3.28 16.11
C ALA A 417 -9.35 -2.76 14.74
N VAL A 418 -8.54 -3.53 13.99
CA VAL A 418 -8.13 -3.19 12.61
C VAL A 418 -9.34 -3.23 11.67
N THR A 419 -10.17 -4.27 11.72
CA THR A 419 -11.40 -4.36 10.91
C THR A 419 -12.32 -3.17 11.17
N ARG A 420 -12.55 -2.79 12.43
CA ARG A 420 -13.35 -1.59 12.75
C ARG A 420 -12.73 -0.29 12.25
N SER A 421 -11.40 -0.18 12.25
CA SER A 421 -10.71 0.99 11.68
C SER A 421 -10.88 1.07 10.16
N ILE A 422 -10.94 -0.07 9.48
CA ILE A 422 -11.25 -0.16 8.05
C ILE A 422 -12.72 0.19 7.81
N GLU A 423 -13.66 -0.43 8.53
CA GLU A 423 -15.10 -0.12 8.46
C GLU A 423 -15.40 1.37 8.68
N ILE A 424 -14.71 2.03 9.61
CA ILE A 424 -14.82 3.47 9.83
C ILE A 424 -14.27 4.26 8.64
N SER A 425 -13.08 3.90 8.13
CA SER A 425 -12.49 4.57 6.96
C SER A 425 -13.33 4.39 5.69
N ASP A 426 -13.94 3.23 5.50
CA ASP A 426 -14.86 2.93 4.40
C ASP A 426 -16.15 3.75 4.55
N ALA A 427 -16.73 3.82 5.76
CA ALA A 427 -17.90 4.64 6.05
C ALA A 427 -17.63 6.15 5.90
N GLU A 428 -16.41 6.61 6.18
CA GLU A 428 -15.97 7.99 5.93
C GLU A 428 -15.84 8.28 4.42
N GLY A 429 -15.27 7.34 3.64
CA GLY A 429 -15.20 7.43 2.19
C GLY A 429 -16.58 7.37 1.51
N ASP A 430 -17.46 6.48 1.98
CA ASP A 430 -18.87 6.42 1.55
C ASP A 430 -19.61 7.72 1.90
N ARG A 431 -19.35 8.31 3.07
CA ARG A 431 -19.93 9.60 3.45
C ARG A 431 -19.44 10.73 2.53
N GLU A 432 -18.15 10.78 2.20
CA GLU A 432 -17.59 11.80 1.31
C GLU A 432 -18.13 11.65 -0.13
N THR A 433 -18.13 10.43 -0.67
CA THR A 433 -18.66 10.17 -2.03
C THR A 433 -20.16 10.47 -2.11
N ASN A 434 -20.96 10.08 -1.11
CA ASN A 434 -22.38 10.43 -1.04
C ASN A 434 -22.60 11.94 -0.92
N ALA A 435 -21.80 12.66 -0.12
CA ALA A 435 -21.87 14.11 -0.03
C ALA A 435 -21.54 14.78 -1.39
N ARG A 436 -20.53 14.26 -2.11
CA ARG A 436 -20.18 14.75 -3.45
C ARG A 436 -21.27 14.46 -4.48
N LEU A 437 -21.89 13.28 -4.45
CA LEU A 437 -23.02 12.92 -5.30
C LEU A 437 -24.25 13.81 -5.02
N GLN A 438 -24.53 14.11 -3.75
CA GLN A 438 -25.62 15.01 -3.37
C GLN A 438 -25.40 16.44 -3.87
N GLU A 439 -24.18 16.97 -3.82
CA GLU A 439 -23.92 18.32 -4.34
C GLU A 439 -24.01 18.35 -5.89
N ILE A 440 -23.47 17.35 -6.60
CA ILE A 440 -23.66 17.20 -8.05
C ILE A 440 -25.15 17.10 -8.42
N GLN A 441 -25.95 16.42 -7.60
CA GLN A 441 -27.39 16.31 -7.82
C GLN A 441 -28.12 17.65 -7.56
N ARG A 442 -27.69 18.44 -6.57
CA ARG A 442 -28.20 19.80 -6.34
C ARG A 442 -27.82 20.76 -7.45
N GLU A 443 -26.59 20.69 -7.97
CA GLU A 443 -26.16 21.44 -9.15
C GLU A 443 -27.06 21.11 -10.35
N LYS A 444 -27.23 19.82 -10.69
CA LYS A 444 -28.15 19.38 -11.75
C LYS A 444 -29.60 19.83 -11.55
N GLN A 445 -30.09 19.85 -10.31
CA GLN A 445 -31.44 20.35 -10.01
C GLN A 445 -31.54 21.88 -10.20
N ARG A 446 -30.56 22.65 -9.72
CA ARG A 446 -30.49 24.11 -9.97
C ARG A 446 -30.44 24.41 -11.47
N ASP A 447 -29.60 23.71 -12.22
CA ASP A 447 -29.47 23.89 -13.67
C ASP A 447 -30.78 23.54 -14.40
N ALA A 448 -31.46 22.47 -13.97
CA ALA A 448 -32.77 22.08 -14.50
C ALA A 448 -33.87 23.10 -14.15
N ASP A 449 -33.88 23.64 -12.93
CA ASP A 449 -34.83 24.67 -12.49
C ASP A 449 -34.62 25.99 -13.25
N VAL A 450 -33.37 26.42 -13.45
CA VAL A 450 -33.02 27.59 -14.28
C VAL A 450 -33.45 27.35 -15.73
N THR A 451 -33.12 26.19 -16.32
CA THR A 451 -33.55 25.81 -17.68
C THR A 451 -35.08 25.80 -17.81
N ALA A 452 -35.80 25.32 -16.78
CA ALA A 452 -37.26 25.32 -16.76
C ALA A 452 -37.85 26.73 -16.67
N GLN A 453 -37.26 27.63 -15.88
CA GLN A 453 -37.65 29.04 -15.82
C GLN A 453 -37.40 29.76 -17.15
N GLU A 454 -36.25 29.55 -17.79
CA GLU A 454 -35.94 30.10 -19.11
C GLU A 454 -36.90 29.56 -20.19
N ALA A 455 -37.16 28.25 -20.20
CA ALA A 455 -38.12 27.63 -21.11
C ALA A 455 -39.56 28.13 -20.88
N HIS A 456 -39.95 28.41 -19.62
CA HIS A 456 -41.23 29.01 -19.30
C HIS A 456 -41.33 30.46 -19.79
N LYS A 457 -40.26 31.25 -19.61
CA LYS A 457 -40.17 32.63 -20.13
C LYS A 457 -40.27 32.64 -21.65
N LEU A 458 -39.52 31.79 -22.35
CA LEU A 458 -39.58 31.64 -23.81
C LEU A 458 -40.97 31.21 -24.30
N ARG A 459 -41.69 30.36 -23.54
CA ARG A 459 -43.11 30.02 -23.83
C ARG A 459 -44.03 31.23 -23.70
N LEU A 460 -43.89 32.04 -22.66
CA LEU A 460 -44.68 33.27 -22.48
C LEU A 460 -44.41 34.28 -23.61
N GLU A 461 -43.14 34.46 -24.00
CA GLU A 461 -42.77 35.31 -25.13
C GLU A 461 -43.34 34.79 -26.47
N ALA A 462 -43.31 33.47 -26.69
CA ALA A 462 -43.91 32.86 -27.88
C ALA A 462 -45.44 33.01 -27.91
N ALA A 463 -46.12 32.83 -26.77
CA ALA A 463 -47.56 33.02 -26.64
C ALA A 463 -47.98 34.49 -26.84
N GLY A 464 -47.17 35.44 -26.35
CA GLY A 464 -47.36 36.87 -26.62
C GLY A 464 -47.28 37.18 -28.12
N ARG A 465 -46.27 36.67 -28.82
CA ARG A 465 -46.13 36.85 -30.27
C ARG A 465 -47.27 36.21 -31.07
N SER A 466 -47.79 35.06 -30.65
CA SER A 466 -48.96 34.46 -31.32
C SER A 466 -50.22 35.29 -31.09
N GLN A 467 -50.46 35.80 -29.88
CA GLN A 467 -51.60 36.69 -29.61
C GLN A 467 -51.51 38.01 -30.40
N GLU A 468 -50.30 38.57 -30.55
CA GLU A 468 -50.08 39.77 -31.37
C GLU A 468 -50.36 39.50 -32.86
N ALA A 469 -49.93 38.34 -33.39
CA ALA A 469 -50.26 37.92 -34.76
C ALA A 469 -51.78 37.68 -34.96
N ASP A 470 -52.45 37.04 -33.99
CA ASP A 470 -53.89 36.85 -34.02
C ASP A 470 -54.64 38.19 -34.03
N LEU A 471 -54.22 39.14 -33.18
CA LEU A 471 -54.86 40.46 -33.07
C LEU A 471 -54.68 41.29 -34.35
N LEU A 472 -53.50 41.27 -34.97
CA LEU A 472 -53.25 41.85 -36.30
C LEU A 472 -54.12 41.21 -37.39
N SER A 473 -54.33 39.89 -37.34
CA SER A 473 -55.21 39.20 -38.29
C SER A 473 -56.68 39.62 -38.13
N VAL A 474 -57.15 39.83 -36.89
CA VAL A 474 -58.49 40.33 -36.59
C VAL A 474 -58.64 41.77 -37.08
N GLU A 475 -57.68 42.67 -36.83
CA GLU A 475 -57.71 44.03 -37.37
C GLU A 475 -57.76 44.04 -38.89
N HIS A 476 -56.96 43.19 -39.55
CA HIS A 476 -56.96 43.10 -41.01
C HIS A 476 -58.30 42.60 -41.56
N SER A 477 -58.94 41.61 -40.91
CA SER A 477 -60.28 41.13 -41.28
C SER A 477 -61.39 42.15 -41.04
N LYS A 478 -61.27 42.99 -39.99
CA LYS A 478 -62.20 44.08 -39.73
C LYS A 478 -62.07 45.18 -40.78
N ALA A 479 -60.85 45.50 -41.21
CA ALA A 479 -60.60 46.48 -42.26
C ALA A 479 -61.21 46.06 -43.61
N THR A 480 -61.07 44.78 -44.00
CA THR A 480 -61.68 44.28 -45.25
C THR A 480 -63.22 44.21 -45.16
N GLN A 481 -63.78 43.85 -44.00
CA GLN A 481 -65.24 43.89 -43.79
C GLN A 481 -65.80 45.31 -43.90
N LEU A 482 -65.16 46.31 -43.30
CA LEU A 482 -65.61 47.71 -43.38
C LEU A 482 -65.57 48.25 -44.81
N ALA A 483 -64.51 47.94 -45.57
CA ALA A 483 -64.40 48.32 -46.99
C ALA A 483 -65.52 47.71 -47.84
N ASN A 484 -65.86 46.44 -47.62
CA ASN A 484 -66.97 45.78 -48.32
C ASN A 484 -68.33 46.41 -47.98
N ILE A 485 -68.59 46.70 -46.69
CA ILE A 485 -69.85 47.33 -46.25
C ILE A 485 -70.02 48.73 -46.86
N GLN A 486 -68.94 49.50 -46.99
CA GLN A 486 -68.99 50.81 -47.66
C GLN A 486 -69.34 50.67 -49.15
N ALA A 487 -68.68 49.75 -49.87
CA ALA A 487 -68.98 49.47 -51.27
C ALA A 487 -70.43 49.01 -51.50
N ASP A 488 -70.95 48.13 -50.64
CA ASP A 488 -72.35 47.67 -50.70
C ASP A 488 -73.36 48.80 -50.43
N SER A 489 -73.04 49.73 -49.50
CA SER A 489 -73.87 50.90 -49.21
C SER A 489 -73.95 51.87 -50.39
N GLU A 490 -72.81 52.20 -51.00
CA GLU A 490 -72.76 53.09 -52.19
C GLU A 490 -73.50 52.47 -53.38
N ALA A 491 -73.38 51.15 -53.58
CA ALA A 491 -74.14 50.42 -54.59
C ALA A 491 -75.65 50.45 -54.34
N ALA A 492 -76.09 50.37 -53.08
CA ALA A 492 -77.50 50.42 -52.70
C ALA A 492 -78.13 51.81 -52.96
N GLU A 493 -77.42 52.90 -52.67
CA GLU A 493 -77.89 54.27 -52.95
C GLU A 493 -78.07 54.52 -54.46
N LEU A 494 -77.11 54.06 -55.28
CA LEU A 494 -77.22 54.13 -56.74
C LEU A 494 -78.39 53.30 -57.29
N GLN A 495 -78.72 52.16 -56.68
CA GLN A 495 -79.91 51.38 -57.06
C GLN A 495 -81.22 52.02 -56.60
N ALA A 496 -81.24 52.72 -55.47
CA ALA A 496 -82.44 53.40 -54.97
C ALA A 496 -82.81 54.60 -55.84
N THR A 497 -81.83 55.43 -56.22
CA THR A 497 -82.03 56.58 -57.12
C THR A 497 -82.49 56.14 -58.51
N ALA A 498 -81.91 55.07 -59.07
CA ALA A 498 -82.33 54.50 -60.34
C ALA A 498 -83.79 54.00 -60.34
N LYS A 499 -84.28 53.44 -59.21
CA LYS A 499 -85.67 52.95 -59.09
C LYS A 499 -86.69 54.08 -59.09
N LEU A 500 -86.40 55.21 -58.44
CA LEU A 500 -87.31 56.37 -58.41
C LEU A 500 -87.54 56.94 -59.83
N VAL A 501 -86.46 57.14 -60.60
CA VAL A 501 -86.54 57.61 -61.99
C VAL A 501 -87.34 56.66 -62.89
N ALA A 502 -87.24 55.35 -62.65
CA ALA A 502 -88.03 54.35 -63.37
C ALA A 502 -89.53 54.41 -63.02
N GLN A 503 -89.87 54.83 -61.80
CA GLN A 503 -91.25 54.90 -61.30
C GLN A 503 -91.97 56.14 -61.85
N ASP A 504 -91.34 57.32 -61.81
CA ASP A 504 -91.86 58.56 -62.41
C ASP A 504 -92.20 58.40 -63.90
N ALA A 505 -91.42 57.60 -64.62
CA ALA A 505 -91.65 57.31 -66.03
C ALA A 505 -92.90 56.45 -66.29
N GLN A 506 -93.35 55.64 -65.31
CA GLN A 506 -94.55 54.81 -65.46
C GLN A 506 -95.84 55.60 -65.21
N ASP A 507 -95.84 56.56 -64.29
CA ASP A 507 -97.03 57.36 -63.97
C ASP A 507 -97.46 58.26 -65.15
N VAL A 508 -96.49 58.84 -65.88
CA VAL A 508 -96.75 59.62 -67.11
C VAL A 508 -97.37 58.77 -68.23
N ILE A 509 -97.10 57.46 -68.26
CA ILE A 509 -97.69 56.52 -69.21
C ILE A 509 -99.12 56.16 -68.76
N ALA A 510 -99.36 55.99 -67.46
CA ALA A 510 -100.67 55.64 -66.91
C ALA A 510 -101.74 56.70 -67.18
N ASP A 511 -101.41 57.99 -67.03
CA ASP A 511 -102.39 59.07 -67.26
C ASP A 511 -102.81 59.20 -68.73
N LYS A 512 -101.89 59.02 -69.69
CA LYS A 512 -102.26 58.98 -71.13
C LYS A 512 -103.23 57.85 -71.48
N ILE A 513 -103.17 56.72 -70.77
CA ILE A 513 -104.09 55.58 -70.95
C ILE A 513 -105.46 55.86 -70.32
N ARG A 514 -105.52 56.71 -69.29
CA ARG A 514 -106.78 57.13 -68.66
C ARG A 514 -107.57 58.08 -69.56
N ASP A 515 -106.90 59.05 -70.19
CA ASP A 515 -107.52 60.01 -71.11
C ASP A 515 -108.09 59.37 -72.39
N SER A 516 -107.43 58.36 -72.96
CA SER A 516 -107.94 57.69 -74.16
C SER A 516 -109.26 56.94 -73.89
N LYS A 517 -109.37 56.28 -72.73
CA LYS A 517 -110.58 55.54 -72.33
C LYS A 517 -111.80 56.43 -72.11
N MET A 518 -111.60 57.67 -71.65
CA MET A 518 -112.70 58.63 -71.44
C MET A 518 -113.33 59.07 -72.78
N LYS A 519 -112.54 59.19 -73.86
CA LYS A 519 -113.05 59.55 -75.20
C LYS A 519 -113.88 58.43 -75.81
N ASP A 520 -113.40 57.19 -75.77
CA ASP A 520 -114.14 56.02 -76.29
C ASP A 520 -115.49 55.82 -75.59
N ALA A 521 -115.59 56.14 -74.29
CA ALA A 521 -116.83 56.05 -73.53
C ALA A 521 -117.88 57.07 -74.02
N SER A 522 -117.46 58.29 -74.35
CA SER A 522 -118.37 59.36 -74.82
C SER A 522 -119.02 59.04 -76.17
N GLN A 523 -118.24 58.56 -77.14
CA GLN A 523 -118.75 58.24 -78.49
C GLN A 523 -119.72 57.06 -78.50
N ARG A 524 -119.59 56.11 -77.57
CA ARG A 524 -120.54 54.98 -77.43
C ARG A 524 -121.92 55.42 -76.92
N LEU A 525 -121.97 56.53 -76.18
CA LEU A 525 -123.22 57.05 -75.60
C LEU A 525 -124.06 57.78 -76.66
N GLU A 526 -123.42 58.60 -77.50
CA GLU A 526 -124.09 59.29 -78.62
C GLU A 526 -124.70 58.32 -79.66
N ILE A 527 -124.03 57.21 -79.94
CA ILE A 527 -124.54 56.17 -80.86
C ILE A 527 -125.80 55.51 -80.28
N ALA A 528 -125.82 55.21 -78.97
CA ALA A 528 -126.95 54.57 -78.31
C ALA A 528 -128.20 55.47 -78.27
N GLU A 529 -128.05 56.78 -78.01
CA GLU A 529 -129.16 57.73 -78.09
C GLU A 529 -129.74 57.85 -79.50
N HIS A 530 -128.90 57.73 -80.54
CA HIS A 530 -129.37 57.85 -81.92
C HIS A 530 -130.21 56.63 -82.37
N ASP A 531 -129.75 55.41 -82.08
CA ASP A 531 -130.48 54.17 -82.38
C ASP A 531 -131.84 54.12 -81.66
N GLN A 532 -131.88 54.54 -80.39
CA GLN A 532 -133.08 54.44 -79.58
C GLN A 532 -134.18 55.42 -80.01
N ASN A 533 -133.82 56.61 -80.50
CA ASN A 533 -134.78 57.54 -81.13
C ASN A 533 -135.33 57.00 -82.47
N LEU A 534 -134.50 56.30 -83.25
CA LEU A 534 -134.91 55.72 -84.53
C LEU A 534 -135.90 54.55 -84.34
N GLN A 535 -135.79 53.84 -83.22
CA GLN A 535 -136.69 52.75 -82.83
C GLN A 535 -138.10 53.25 -82.41
N VAL A 536 -138.19 54.45 -81.83
CA VAL A 536 -139.48 55.08 -81.48
C VAL A 536 -140.25 55.55 -82.72
N ASP A 537 -139.58 56.20 -83.68
CA ASP A 537 -140.21 56.67 -84.94
C ASP A 537 -140.71 55.51 -85.83
N LEU A 538 -140.06 54.35 -85.76
CA LEU A 538 -140.56 53.12 -86.40
C LEU A 538 -141.86 52.62 -85.75
N MET A 539 -141.90 52.54 -84.42
CA MET A 539 -143.09 52.07 -83.70
C MET A 539 -144.32 52.96 -83.91
N GLU A 540 -144.17 54.29 -83.97
CA GLU A 540 -145.29 55.18 -84.28
C GLU A 540 -145.88 54.92 -85.68
N LYS A 541 -145.04 54.61 -86.66
CA LYS A 541 -145.47 54.32 -88.05
C LYS A 541 -146.09 52.94 -88.20
N GLU A 542 -145.62 51.94 -87.45
CA GLU A 542 -146.26 50.61 -87.39
C GLU A 542 -147.67 50.68 -86.77
N VAL A 543 -147.85 51.41 -85.67
CA VAL A 543 -149.17 51.60 -85.03
C VAL A 543 -150.13 52.34 -85.99
N ALA A 544 -149.65 53.37 -86.70
CA ALA A 544 -150.46 54.07 -87.70
C ALA A 544 -150.89 53.17 -88.87
N ALA A 545 -150.03 52.26 -89.33
CA ALA A 545 -150.34 51.31 -90.41
C ALA A 545 -151.40 50.29 -90.00
N VAL A 546 -151.32 49.72 -88.78
CA VAL A 546 -152.27 48.72 -88.29
C VAL A 546 -153.68 49.33 -88.12
N VAL A 547 -153.78 50.57 -87.63
CA VAL A 547 -155.07 51.27 -87.52
C VAL A 547 -155.70 51.54 -88.89
N ALA A 548 -154.90 51.91 -89.90
CA ALA A 548 -155.39 52.09 -91.26
C ALA A 548 -155.85 50.76 -91.91
N GLN A 549 -155.18 49.65 -91.61
CA GLN A 549 -155.49 48.34 -92.17
C GLN A 549 -156.76 47.70 -91.55
N ALA A 550 -157.01 47.95 -90.26
CA ALA A 550 -158.23 47.51 -89.57
C ALA A 550 -159.51 48.22 -90.09
N GLY A 551 -159.40 49.47 -90.55
CA GLY A 551 -160.54 50.24 -91.07
C GLY A 551 -161.06 49.80 -92.45
N ALA A 552 -160.32 48.97 -93.18
CA ALA A 552 -160.62 48.65 -94.58
C ALA A 552 -161.47 47.38 -94.81
N ILE A 553 -161.70 46.55 -93.78
CA ILE A 553 -162.33 45.21 -93.94
C ILE A 553 -163.56 45.02 -93.04
N SER A 554 -164.47 46.00 -93.06
CA SER A 554 -165.88 45.83 -92.70
C SER A 554 -166.73 46.58 -93.74
N PRO A 555 -167.30 45.91 -94.75
CA PRO A 555 -168.57 45.21 -94.50
C PRO A 555 -168.76 43.87 -95.25
N ARG A 556 -167.78 43.40 -96.04
CA ARG A 556 -167.98 42.29 -97.00
C ARG A 556 -167.90 40.88 -96.39
N LEU A 557 -167.33 40.72 -95.20
CA LEU A 557 -167.24 39.41 -94.52
C LEU A 557 -168.51 39.05 -93.74
N VAL A 558 -169.36 40.03 -93.39
CA VAL A 558 -170.66 39.80 -92.74
C VAL A 558 -171.60 38.98 -93.64
N ALA A 559 -171.45 39.09 -94.96
CA ALA A 559 -172.17 38.27 -95.95
C ALA A 559 -171.57 36.87 -96.15
N ALA A 560 -170.36 36.59 -95.67
CA ALA A 560 -169.69 35.29 -95.82
C ALA A 560 -169.95 34.33 -94.64
N MET A 561 -170.54 34.83 -93.53
CA MET A 561 -170.89 34.02 -92.36
C MET A 561 -172.12 33.13 -92.55
N GLU A 562 -172.91 33.29 -93.62
CA GLU A 562 -174.19 32.57 -93.77
C GLU A 562 -174.10 31.24 -94.56
N THR A 563 -172.97 30.91 -95.21
CA THR A 563 -172.95 29.84 -96.23
C THR A 563 -172.01 28.64 -96.01
N MET A 564 -171.10 28.59 -95.03
CA MET A 564 -170.25 27.39 -94.82
C MET A 564 -170.10 26.96 -93.36
N GLY A 565 -170.51 25.71 -93.10
CA GLY A 565 -170.59 25.11 -91.77
C GLY A 565 -169.31 24.40 -91.27
N THR A 566 -169.38 24.00 -90.00
CA THR A 566 -168.30 23.49 -89.17
C THR A 566 -167.81 22.08 -89.53
N LYS A 567 -166.50 21.95 -89.85
CA LYS A 567 -165.61 20.85 -89.37
C LYS A 567 -164.15 20.97 -89.83
N LYS A 568 -163.89 21.54 -91.01
CA LYS A 568 -162.53 21.62 -91.60
C LYS A 568 -161.53 22.55 -90.89
N LEU A 569 -162.04 23.58 -90.19
CA LEU A 569 -161.21 24.64 -89.59
C LEU A 569 -160.22 24.11 -88.53
N ALA A 570 -160.55 23.00 -87.86
CA ALA A 570 -159.70 22.40 -86.83
C ALA A 570 -158.49 21.62 -87.38
N GLU A 571 -158.56 21.09 -88.61
CA GLU A 571 -157.45 20.35 -89.21
C GLU A 571 -156.40 21.30 -89.82
N GLU A 572 -156.83 22.35 -90.53
CA GLU A 572 -155.90 23.31 -91.14
C GLU A 572 -155.16 24.18 -90.10
N LEU A 573 -155.79 24.50 -88.95
CA LEU A 573 -155.12 25.23 -87.86
C LEU A 573 -153.94 24.47 -87.25
N VAL A 574 -154.01 23.13 -87.17
CA VAL A 574 -152.92 22.30 -86.64
C VAL A 574 -151.76 22.20 -87.62
N VAL A 575 -152.03 22.26 -88.93
CA VAL A 575 -150.98 22.29 -89.97
C VAL A 575 -150.31 23.66 -90.05
N ALA A 576 -151.07 24.76 -89.95
CA ALA A 576 -150.55 26.12 -90.10
C ALA A 576 -149.66 26.59 -88.92
N LEU A 577 -149.99 26.21 -87.68
CA LEU A 577 -149.30 26.68 -86.46
C LEU A 577 -148.22 25.71 -85.94
N GLY A 578 -148.07 24.53 -86.55
CA GLY A 578 -147.08 23.52 -86.17
C GLY A 578 -145.61 24.01 -86.17
N PRO A 579 -145.12 24.75 -87.19
CA PRO A 579 -143.72 25.15 -87.25
C PRO A 579 -143.31 26.14 -86.15
N GLU A 580 -144.19 27.07 -85.79
CA GLU A 580 -143.88 28.17 -84.86
C GLU A 580 -143.90 27.73 -83.39
N ALA A 581 -144.76 26.77 -83.04
CA ALA A 581 -144.77 26.14 -81.71
C ALA A 581 -143.46 25.37 -81.41
N ILE A 582 -142.84 24.77 -82.41
CA ILE A 582 -141.54 24.09 -82.27
C ILE A 582 -140.41 25.11 -82.07
N ALA A 583 -140.39 26.19 -82.87
CA ALA A 583 -139.35 27.22 -82.80
C ALA A 583 -139.36 28.01 -81.48
N SER A 584 -140.53 28.16 -80.85
CA SER A 584 -140.71 28.89 -79.58
C SER A 584 -140.62 28.03 -78.32
N GLY A 585 -140.55 26.69 -78.44
CA GLY A 585 -140.60 25.77 -77.31
C GLY A 585 -141.90 25.84 -76.51
N GLN A 586 -142.96 26.41 -77.08
CA GLN A 586 -144.23 26.74 -76.43
C GLN A 586 -145.38 25.99 -77.12
N SER A 587 -146.39 25.55 -76.36
CA SER A 587 -147.48 24.76 -76.95
C SER A 587 -148.34 25.61 -77.90
N VAL A 588 -148.92 24.97 -78.91
CA VAL A 588 -149.81 25.63 -79.90
C VAL A 588 -150.91 26.47 -79.23
N VAL A 589 -151.43 26.02 -78.08
CA VAL A 589 -152.44 26.73 -77.27
C VAL A 589 -151.89 28.04 -76.67
N SER A 590 -150.63 28.09 -76.28
CA SER A 590 -150.00 29.29 -75.71
C SER A 590 -149.62 30.34 -76.75
N VAL A 591 -149.29 29.93 -77.99
CA VAL A 591 -149.16 30.84 -79.14
C VAL A 591 -150.53 31.44 -79.49
N LEU A 592 -151.58 30.60 -79.51
CA LEU A 592 -152.95 31.06 -79.77
C LEU A 592 -153.48 32.03 -78.69
N LYS A 593 -153.16 31.80 -77.41
CA LYS A 593 -153.52 32.73 -76.31
C LYS A 593 -152.88 34.12 -76.47
N LYS A 594 -151.63 34.21 -76.95
CA LYS A 594 -150.98 35.51 -77.24
C LYS A 594 -151.63 36.25 -78.41
N LEU A 595 -152.15 35.52 -79.41
CA LEU A 595 -152.74 36.08 -80.63
C LEU A 595 -154.16 36.64 -80.45
N VAL A 596 -154.92 36.16 -79.47
CA VAL A 596 -156.33 36.57 -79.26
C VAL A 596 -156.51 37.56 -78.11
N GLY A 597 -155.63 37.54 -77.10
CA GLY A 597 -155.67 38.46 -75.95
C GLY A 597 -156.87 38.25 -75.01
N ASP A 598 -156.88 38.96 -73.88
CA ASP A 598 -157.91 38.83 -72.83
C ASP A 598 -159.21 39.58 -73.18
N GLY A 599 -159.88 39.09 -74.23
CA GLY A 599 -161.27 39.42 -74.56
C GLY A 599 -162.23 38.27 -74.21
N THR A 600 -163.54 38.53 -74.31
CA THR A 600 -164.68 37.66 -73.93
C THR A 600 -164.77 36.27 -74.61
N VAL A 601 -163.77 35.89 -75.42
CA VAL A 601 -163.65 34.57 -76.05
C VAL A 601 -162.74 33.62 -75.25
N SER A 602 -161.83 34.12 -74.41
CA SER A 602 -160.90 33.26 -73.64
C SER A 602 -161.62 32.36 -72.62
N THR A 603 -162.75 32.81 -72.07
CA THR A 603 -163.60 32.05 -71.14
C THR A 603 -164.29 30.84 -71.78
N LEU A 604 -164.48 30.83 -73.11
CA LEU A 604 -164.95 29.65 -73.85
C LEU A 604 -163.82 28.65 -74.16
N LEU A 605 -162.56 29.12 -74.20
CA LEU A 605 -161.38 28.28 -74.52
C LEU A 605 -160.80 27.58 -73.29
N ASP A 606 -160.84 28.19 -72.10
CA ASP A 606 -160.31 27.58 -70.86
C ASP A 606 -161.14 26.39 -70.35
N GLY A 607 -162.34 26.16 -70.91
CA GLY A 607 -163.12 24.95 -70.66
C GLY A 607 -162.60 23.68 -71.37
N LEU A 608 -161.76 23.82 -72.40
CA LEU A 608 -161.48 22.75 -73.38
C LEU A 608 -160.26 21.87 -73.08
N PHE A 609 -159.31 22.29 -72.22
CA PHE A 609 -157.98 21.66 -72.12
C PHE A 609 -157.44 21.36 -70.70
N LYS A 610 -158.31 21.24 -69.70
CA LYS A 610 -157.96 21.17 -68.25
C LYS A 610 -157.40 19.80 -67.76
N GLY A 611 -156.65 19.05 -68.59
CA GLY A 611 -156.53 17.59 -68.47
C GLY A 611 -155.21 16.92 -68.05
N PHE A 612 -154.03 17.55 -68.10
CA PHE A 612 -152.72 16.85 -67.96
C PHE A 612 -151.71 17.56 -67.01
N LYS A 613 -150.90 16.78 -66.28
CA LYS A 613 -150.02 17.21 -65.16
C LYS A 613 -148.83 16.24 -64.93
N SER A 614 -147.79 16.68 -64.20
CA SER A 614 -146.64 15.94 -63.57
C SER A 614 -145.43 15.54 -64.49
N ASP A 615 -144.16 15.31 -64.06
CA ASP A 615 -143.50 15.03 -62.76
C ASP A 615 -141.95 15.33 -62.66
N ALA A 616 -141.37 15.27 -61.43
CA ALA A 616 -139.94 15.14 -60.99
C ALA A 616 -138.87 16.27 -61.27
N VAL A 617 -137.74 16.55 -60.56
CA VAL A 617 -137.11 16.26 -59.21
C VAL A 617 -135.76 15.46 -59.15
N ASN A 618 -134.60 16.11 -58.80
CA ASN A 618 -133.61 15.69 -57.73
C ASN A 618 -132.28 16.50 -57.57
N SER A 619 -131.88 16.76 -56.30
CA SER A 619 -130.55 16.84 -55.60
C SER A 619 -129.26 17.49 -56.25
N SER A 620 -128.22 18.01 -55.55
CA SER A 620 -127.79 18.08 -54.12
C SER A 620 -126.78 19.24 -53.82
N THR A 621 -126.42 19.41 -52.53
CA THR A 621 -125.32 20.20 -51.90
C THR A 621 -125.45 21.73 -51.78
N ASP A 622 -125.30 22.21 -50.53
CA ASP A 622 -125.30 23.63 -50.15
C ASP A 622 -124.34 23.86 -48.95
N SER A 623 -123.91 25.12 -48.88
CA SER A 623 -123.01 25.93 -48.01
C SER A 623 -123.23 25.84 -46.47
N GLY A 624 -122.62 26.61 -45.55
CA GLY A 624 -121.68 27.76 -45.52
C GLY A 624 -121.58 28.24 -44.04
N ALA A 625 -120.78 29.23 -43.59
CA ALA A 625 -119.72 30.07 -44.19
C ALA A 625 -118.50 30.07 -43.20
N GLU A 626 -117.62 31.05 -42.98
CA GLU A 626 -117.38 32.45 -43.45
C GLU A 626 -116.17 32.54 -44.40
#